data_AF-A0A1P8YEA9-F1
#
_entry.id   AF-A0A1P8YEA9-F1
#
_cell.length_a   1.000
_cell.length_b   1.000
_cell.length_c   1.000
_cell.angle_alpha   90.00
_cell.angle_beta   90.00
_cell.angle_gamma   90.00
#
_symmetry.space_group_name_H-M   'P 1'
#
loop_
_entity.id
_entity.type
_entity.pdbx_description
1 polymer ?
#
loop_
_entity_poly.entity_id
_entity_poly.type
_entity_poly.pdbx_seq_one_letter_code
_entity_poly.pdbx_strand_id
1 'polypeptide(L)'
;MTRVLRQLARPGLRFDVIVHHAAGENGVVLTERTDLLGAGPINTEFWVCGTFELRDGKIAVWRDYFSVRDVVRGIVVGVARAATGRRGGRGTGYLSEAAALDA
;
A
#
# COMPACT_ATOMS: atom_id res chain seq x y z
N MET A 1 7.83 19.16 8.21
CA MET A 1 6.86 18.29 7.50
C MET A 1 7.35 18.10 6.07
N THR A 2 8.19 17.08 5.83
CA THR A 2 9.52 17.35 5.28
C THR A 2 9.88 16.34 4.19
N ARG A 3 10.10 16.80 2.94
CA ARG A 3 10.61 16.06 1.76
C ARG A 3 9.80 14.86 1.23
N VAL A 4 9.40 13.90 2.05
CA VAL A 4 8.77 12.63 1.62
C VAL A 4 7.35 12.82 1.10
N LEU A 5 6.50 13.57 1.80
CA LEU A 5 5.13 13.86 1.33
C LEU A 5 5.13 14.62 -0.01
N ARG A 6 6.13 15.48 -0.24
CA ARG A 6 6.32 16.18 -1.53
C ARG A 6 6.72 15.22 -2.66
N GLN A 7 7.40 14.12 -2.33
CA GLN A 7 7.73 13.08 -3.30
C GLN A 7 6.48 12.34 -3.73
N LEU A 8 5.63 11.94 -2.78
CA LEU A 8 4.36 11.25 -3.07
C LEU A 8 3.39 12.09 -3.91
N ALA A 9 3.47 13.42 -3.83
CA ALA A 9 2.66 14.34 -4.63
C ALA A 9 3.15 14.52 -6.09
N ARG A 10 4.17 13.78 -6.55
CA ARG A 10 4.70 13.93 -7.90
C ARG A 10 3.76 13.31 -8.95
N PRO A 11 3.55 13.94 -10.12
CA PRO A 11 2.62 13.45 -11.14
C PRO A 11 2.89 12.04 -11.68
N GLY A 12 4.13 11.55 -11.56
CA GLY A 12 4.52 10.22 -12.03
C GLY A 12 4.34 9.10 -11.01
N LEU A 13 3.99 9.43 -9.77
CA LEU A 13 3.71 8.47 -8.71
C LEU A 13 2.21 8.34 -8.49
N ARG A 14 1.76 7.11 -8.31
CA ARG A 14 0.38 6.77 -7.97
C ARG A 14 0.38 6.04 -6.64
N PHE A 15 -0.57 6.38 -5.79
CA PHE A 15 -0.82 5.69 -4.53
C PHE A 15 -2.30 5.39 -4.45
N ASP A 16 -2.64 4.13 -4.19
CA ASP A 16 -4.01 3.66 -3.98
C ASP A 16 -4.01 2.72 -2.77
N VAL A 17 -5.16 2.60 -2.12
CA VAL A 17 -5.29 1.90 -0.84
C VAL A 17 -6.61 1.15 -0.81
N ILE A 18 -6.53 -0.16 -0.57
CA ILE A 18 -7.70 -1.00 -0.33
C ILE A 18 -7.69 -1.34 1.16
N VAL A 19 -8.67 -0.81 1.89
CA VAL A 19 -8.85 -1.10 3.32
C VAL A 19 -9.72 -2.35 3.45
N HIS A 20 -9.19 -3.37 4.13
CA HIS A 20 -9.92 -4.62 4.42
C HIS A 20 -10.66 -4.51 5.74
N HIS A 21 -9.95 -4.03 6.76
CA HIS A 21 -10.49 -3.84 8.10
C HIS A 21 -10.00 -2.51 8.68
N ALA A 22 -10.87 -1.88 9.48
CA ALA A 22 -10.52 -0.72 10.27
C ALA A 22 -11.26 -0.77 11.61
N ALA A 23 -10.57 -0.47 12.70
CA ALA A 23 -11.13 -0.39 14.05
C ALA A 23 -10.53 0.82 14.76
N GLY A 24 -11.32 1.50 15.58
CA GLY A 24 -10.84 2.69 16.29
C GLY A 24 -11.38 2.79 17.70
N GLU A 25 -10.51 3.16 18.63
CA GLU A 25 -10.83 3.35 20.04
C GLU A 25 -9.88 4.38 20.68
N ASN A 26 -10.41 5.24 21.56
CA ASN A 26 -9.61 6.19 22.37
C ASN A 26 -8.63 7.06 21.57
N GLY A 27 -9.05 7.53 20.39
CA GLY A 27 -8.22 8.37 19.52
C GLY A 27 -7.14 7.58 18.75
N VAL A 28 -7.19 6.26 18.74
CA VAL A 28 -6.32 5.40 17.93
C VAL A 28 -7.16 4.66 16.89
N VAL A 29 -6.68 4.57 15.65
CA VAL A 29 -7.31 3.78 14.57
C VAL A 29 -6.29 2.79 14.02
N LEU A 30 -6.67 1.52 13.98
CA LEU A 30 -5.93 0.45 13.34
C LEU A 30 -6.55 0.14 11.97
N THR A 31 -5.72 -0.17 10.99
CA THR A 31 -6.17 -0.56 9.65
C THR A 31 -5.38 -1.74 9.13
N GLU A 32 -6.05 -2.69 8.50
CA GLU A 32 -5.44 -3.72 7.65
C GLU A 32 -5.73 -3.38 6.19
N ARG A 33 -4.69 -3.30 5.37
CA ARG A 33 -4.80 -2.76 4.00
C ARG A 33 -3.92 -3.50 3.02
N THR A 34 -4.27 -3.38 1.74
CA THR A 34 -3.34 -3.55 0.63
C THR A 34 -3.06 -2.18 0.05
N ASP A 35 -1.79 -1.79 0.08
CA ASP A 35 -1.33 -0.52 -0.48
C ASP A 35 -0.73 -0.76 -1.88
N LEU A 36 -1.02 0.15 -2.79
CA LEU A 36 -0.62 0.09 -4.19
C LEU A 36 0.26 1.30 -4.54
N LEU A 37 1.49 1.03 -4.95
CA LEU A 37 2.42 2.04 -5.42
C LEU A 37 2.68 1.87 -6.91
N GLY A 38 2.42 2.93 -7.69
CA GLY A 38 2.64 2.96 -9.13
C GLY A 38 3.69 3.98 -9.53
N ALA A 39 4.58 3.59 -10.44
CA ALA A 39 5.55 4.47 -11.09
C ALA A 39 5.65 4.11 -12.59
N GLY A 40 5.14 4.99 -13.45
CA GLY A 40 5.09 4.72 -14.89
C GLY A 40 4.30 3.43 -15.20
N PRO A 41 4.89 2.43 -15.91
CA PRO A 41 4.23 1.15 -16.20
C PRO A 41 4.30 0.12 -15.05
N ILE A 42 5.07 0.40 -14.00
CA ILE A 42 5.27 -0.51 -12.86
C ILE A 42 4.20 -0.22 -11.81
N ASN A 43 3.54 -1.27 -11.32
CA ASN A 43 2.63 -1.24 -10.17
C ASN A 43 3.06 -2.31 -9.17
N THR A 44 3.13 -1.93 -7.91
CA THR A 44 3.55 -2.76 -6.78
C THR A 44 2.43 -2.79 -5.76
N GLU A 45 2.07 -4.00 -5.31
CA GLU A 45 1.04 -4.27 -4.31
C GLU A 45 1.72 -4.96 -3.11
N PHE A 46 1.38 -4.57 -1.89
CA PHE A 46 1.88 -5.20 -0.65
C PHE A 46 0.92 -4.98 0.52
N TRP A 47 0.97 -5.84 1.52
CA TRP A 47 0.15 -5.70 2.74
C TRP A 47 0.70 -4.62 3.66
N VAL A 48 -0.21 -3.94 4.36
CA VAL A 48 0.11 -2.92 5.36
C VAL A 48 -0.84 -3.02 6.55
N CYS A 49 -0.27 -2.98 7.76
CA CYS A 49 -1.01 -2.75 9.00
C CYS A 49 -0.66 -1.35 9.53
N GLY A 50 -1.65 -0.46 9.53
CA GLY A 50 -1.49 0.94 9.95
C GLY A 50 -1.98 1.21 11.36
N THR A 51 -1.33 2.13 12.05
CA THR A 51 -1.79 2.74 13.30
C THR A 51 -1.80 4.26 13.15
N PHE A 52 -2.96 4.86 13.37
CA PHE A 52 -3.17 6.31 13.39
C PHE A 52 -3.50 6.75 14.81
N GLU A 53 -2.72 7.68 15.37
CA GLU A 53 -3.09 8.38 16.61
C GLU A 53 -3.64 9.76 16.24
N LEU A 54 -4.85 10.07 16.71
CA LEU A 54 -5.54 11.30 16.44
C LEU A 54 -5.45 12.25 17.64
N ARG A 55 -5.22 13.53 17.36
CA ARG A 55 -5.32 14.64 18.33
C ARG A 55 -6.10 15.76 17.68
N ASP A 56 -7.15 16.24 18.35
CA ASP A 56 -8.03 17.30 17.85
C ASP A 56 -8.60 17.04 16.44
N GLY A 57 -9.01 15.79 16.20
CA GLY A 57 -9.56 15.34 14.90
C GLY A 57 -8.52 15.26 13.77
N LYS A 58 -7.23 15.43 14.07
CA LYS A 58 -6.13 15.34 13.08
C LYS A 58 -5.24 14.15 13.38
N ILE A 59 -4.69 13.54 12.33
CA ILE A 59 -3.68 12.50 12.46
C ILE A 59 -2.39 13.13 13.01
N ALA A 60 -2.07 12.81 14.25
CA ALA A 60 -0.84 13.23 14.92
C ALA A 60 0.30 12.22 14.72
N VAL A 61 -0.03 10.93 14.64
CA VAL A 61 0.90 9.85 14.31
C VAL A 61 0.31 9.00 13.20
N TRP A 62 1.15 8.67 12.23
CA TRP A 62 0.86 7.68 11.20
C TRP A 62 2.03 6.71 11.16
N ARG A 63 1.78 5.45 11.54
CA ARG A 63 2.76 4.38 11.54
C ARG A 63 2.24 3.21 10.71
N ASP A 64 2.98 2.84 9.68
CA ASP A 64 2.66 1.68 8.85
C ASP A 64 3.67 0.56 9.10
N TYR A 65 3.17 -0.65 9.28
CA TYR A 65 3.93 -1.89 9.38
C TYR A 65 3.72 -2.69 8.10
N PHE A 66 4.81 -3.14 7.50
CA PHE A 66 4.82 -3.94 6.29
C PHE A 66 6.08 -4.79 6.23
N SER A 67 6.10 -5.76 5.32
CA SER A 67 7.27 -6.60 5.08
C SER A 67 8.11 -6.09 3.91
N VAL A 68 9.40 -5.89 4.12
CA VAL A 68 10.35 -5.58 3.04
C VAL A 68 10.37 -6.68 1.99
N ARG A 69 10.25 -7.94 2.40
CA ARG A 69 10.19 -9.09 1.47
C ARG A 69 8.98 -8.95 0.54
N ASP A 70 7.84 -8.54 1.10
CA ASP A 70 6.60 -8.42 0.35
C ASP A 70 6.64 -7.24 -0.63
N VAL A 71 7.20 -6.11 -0.20
CA VAL A 71 7.49 -4.98 -1.09
C VAL A 71 8.41 -5.40 -2.24
N VAL A 72 9.51 -6.09 -1.95
CA VAL A 72 10.44 -6.57 -2.99
C VAL A 72 9.73 -7.53 -3.96
N ARG A 73 8.92 -8.45 -3.46
CA ARG A 73 8.08 -9.34 -4.28
C ARG A 73 7.17 -8.53 -5.20
N GLY A 74 6.44 -7.56 -4.66
CA GLY A 74 5.53 -6.71 -5.42
C GLY A 74 6.24 -5.87 -6.49
N ILE A 75 7.48 -5.43 -6.24
CA ILE A 75 8.32 -4.76 -7.25
C ILE A 75 8.69 -5.73 -8.36
N VAL A 76 9.20 -6.93 -8.04
CA VAL A 76 9.59 -7.94 -9.03
C VAL A 76 8.41 -8.32 -9.93
N VAL A 77 7.24 -8.58 -9.33
CA VAL A 77 6.01 -8.87 -10.07
C VAL A 77 5.59 -7.68 -10.95
N GLY A 78 5.65 -6.46 -10.43
CA GLY A 78 5.33 -5.24 -11.17
C GLY A 78 6.22 -5.03 -12.40
N VAL A 79 7.53 -5.25 -12.25
CA VAL A 79 8.51 -5.17 -13.34
C VAL A 79 8.27 -6.25 -14.39
N ALA A 80 8.06 -7.51 -13.98
CA ALA A 80 7.78 -8.60 -14.90
C ALA A 80 6.49 -8.37 -15.71
N ARG A 81 5.44 -7.86 -15.08
CA ARG A 81 4.18 -7.47 -15.74
C ARG A 81 4.40 -6.35 -16.76
N ALA A 82 5.18 -5.32 -16.40
CA ALA A 82 5.53 -4.23 -17.31
C ALA A 82 6.32 -4.74 -18.53
N ALA A 83 7.29 -5.63 -18.34
CA ALA A 83 8.12 -6.18 -19.41
C ALA A 83 7.33 -7.08 -20.39
N THR A 84 6.31 -7.78 -19.90
CA THR A 84 5.46 -8.68 -20.72
C THR A 84 4.27 -7.97 -21.38
N GLY A 85 4.16 -6.64 -21.25
CA GLY A 85 3.04 -5.86 -21.80
C GLY A 85 1.71 -6.09 -21.08
N ARG A 86 1.70 -6.91 -20.01
CA ARG A 86 0.53 -7.12 -19.15
C ARG A 86 0.42 -5.92 -18.21
N ARG A 87 -0.15 -4.82 -18.70
CA ARG A 87 -0.45 -3.66 -17.85
C ARG A 87 -1.43 -4.11 -16.77
N GLY A 88 -0.92 -4.26 -15.55
CA GLY A 88 -1.78 -4.52 -14.39
C GLY A 88 -2.78 -3.38 -14.26
N GLY A 89 -4.07 -3.72 -14.16
CA GLY A 89 -5.12 -2.77 -13.78
C GLY A 89 -4.87 -2.19 -12.38
N ARG A 90 -5.83 -1.44 -11.82
CA ARG A 90 -5.77 -0.80 -10.49
C ARG A 90 -5.60 -1.76 -9.28
N GLY A 91 -5.15 -2.98 -9.51
CA GLY A 91 -4.72 -3.98 -8.53
C GLY A 91 -5.79 -5.02 -8.17
N THR A 92 -5.29 -6.23 -7.85
CA THR A 92 -5.90 -7.30 -7.02
C THR A 92 -5.17 -8.64 -7.12
N GLY A 93 -4.05 -8.74 -7.87
CA GLY A 93 -3.28 -10.00 -7.94
C GLY A 93 -2.78 -10.46 -6.57
N TYR A 94 -2.51 -9.52 -5.67
CA TYR A 94 -2.10 -9.81 -4.30
C TYR A 94 -3.18 -10.56 -3.50
N LEU A 95 -4.44 -10.12 -3.56
CA LEU A 95 -5.55 -10.74 -2.81
C LEU A 95 -5.87 -12.15 -3.32
N SER A 96 -5.76 -12.37 -4.63
CA SER A 96 -5.94 -13.71 -5.20
C SER A 96 -4.83 -14.69 -4.80
N GLU A 97 -3.61 -14.21 -4.57
CA GLU A 97 -2.48 -15.06 -4.18
C GLU A 97 -2.37 -15.25 -2.66
N ALA A 98 -2.67 -14.22 -1.87
CA ALA A 98 -2.73 -14.31 -0.41
C ALA A 98 -3.81 -15.30 0.03
N ALA A 99 -5.01 -15.21 -0.55
CA ALA A 99 -6.08 -16.18 -0.31
C ALA A 99 -5.71 -17.62 -0.74
N ALA A 100 -4.78 -17.80 -1.68
CA ALA A 100 -4.30 -19.11 -2.11
C ALA A 100 -3.17 -19.67 -1.22
N LEU A 101 -2.50 -18.83 -0.44
CA LEU A 101 -1.48 -19.25 0.53
C LEU A 101 -2.09 -19.63 1.89
N ASP A 102 -3.29 -19.13 2.18
CA ASP A 102 -4.05 -19.40 3.40
C ASP A 102 -5.04 -20.59 3.25
N ALA A 103 -5.03 -21.29 2.11
CA ALA A 103 -5.87 -22.45 1.78
C ALA A 103 -5.06 -23.76 1.74
#